data_AF-A0AB35B8E6-F1
#
_entry.id   AF-A0AB35B8E6-F1
#
_cell.length_a   1.000
_cell.length_b   1.000
_cell.length_c   1.000
_cell.angle_alpha   90.00
_cell.angle_beta   90.00
_cell.angle_gamma   90.00
#
_symmetry.space_group_name_H-M   'P 1'
#
loop_
_entity.id
_entity.type
_entity.pdbx_description
1 polymer ?
#
loop_
_entity_poly.entity_id
_entity_poly.type
_entity_poly.pdbx_seq_one_letter_code
_entity_poly.pdbx_strand_id
1 'polypeptide(L)'
;MKMTTMMAGFAAATLTAMVLPAAALAEPAADTAAETPLTGKTVFLDPGHQGTAHSENLSRQVDDGRGGKKDCQTTGMTSQGGLAEHTINWDVSQLVKTSLETLGAKVVLSRQDDSGWGGCVDERAKAANDSGADLAISIHADSTTAEADASRRGFHMIVPELPVPDPAVDKAQSGKGLEASRAMRDVYVKNGFTPANYAGVVEGLQTRGDVAGPALTTVPLVFVEMGNGSNPEDSAVLDSLDGRLKHAIAITTGAVNFLMEGGTVASTPATGTDATTTTTTTAAAPTTTATAVEPATPSTPSTKTTTKPAPPSATTTEKAAPADAGLSQVLVLLQPLLEQLGLGGFTGLATGENLGLVSNLLSGLLEALTAQGAEN
;
A
#
# COMPACT_ATOMS: atom_id res chain seq x y z
N MET A 1 -25.24 103.89 -38.80
CA MET A 1 -26.65 103.73 -38.36
C MET A 1 -26.66 103.18 -36.94
N LYS A 2 -27.52 103.71 -36.06
CA LYS A 2 -28.00 103.22 -34.74
C LYS A 2 -27.19 102.17 -33.95
N MET A 3 -26.69 102.60 -32.77
CA MET A 3 -26.96 102.05 -31.42
C MET A 3 -27.61 100.65 -31.29
N THR A 4 -27.15 99.82 -30.32
CA THR A 4 -27.78 99.65 -28.97
C THR A 4 -26.98 98.66 -28.07
N THR A 5 -27.13 98.80 -26.75
CA THR A 5 -26.45 98.20 -25.58
C THR A 5 -26.94 96.81 -25.13
N MET A 6 -26.09 95.99 -24.47
CA MET A 6 -26.29 95.27 -23.17
C MET A 6 -25.18 94.21 -22.95
N MET A 7 -24.42 94.23 -21.83
CA MET A 7 -24.69 93.55 -20.54
C MET A 7 -24.95 92.04 -20.65
N ALA A 8 -24.51 91.14 -19.77
CA ALA A 8 -23.54 91.04 -18.67
C ALA A 8 -23.93 89.73 -17.94
N GLY A 9 -22.98 88.93 -17.44
CA GLY A 9 -23.35 87.68 -16.75
C GLY A 9 -22.18 86.78 -16.38
N PHE A 10 -21.52 87.05 -15.26
CA PHE A 10 -20.60 86.10 -14.62
C PHE A 10 -21.43 85.01 -13.91
N ALA A 11 -21.17 83.74 -14.21
CA ALA A 11 -21.66 82.60 -13.44
C ALA A 11 -20.47 81.84 -12.86
N ALA A 12 -20.36 81.80 -11.53
CA ALA A 12 -19.35 81.01 -10.84
C ALA A 12 -19.79 79.53 -10.79
N ALA A 13 -19.00 78.63 -11.37
CA ALA A 13 -19.21 77.20 -11.25
C ALA A 13 -18.37 76.63 -10.10
N THR A 14 -19.03 76.06 -9.08
CA THR A 14 -18.38 75.40 -7.95
C THR A 14 -17.76 74.07 -8.38
N LEU A 15 -16.46 73.88 -8.12
CA LEU A 15 -15.74 72.66 -8.43
C LEU A 15 -15.94 71.61 -7.32
N THR A 16 -16.85 70.66 -7.52
CA THR A 16 -17.00 69.50 -6.62
C THR A 16 -15.92 68.47 -6.92
N ALA A 17 -14.97 68.29 -5.99
CA ALA A 17 -13.97 67.22 -6.08
C ALA A 17 -14.62 65.86 -5.84
N MET A 18 -14.70 65.02 -6.89
CA MET A 18 -15.06 63.61 -6.74
C MET A 18 -13.88 62.83 -6.19
N VAL A 19 -14.03 62.32 -4.96
CA VAL A 19 -13.11 61.30 -4.41
C VAL A 19 -13.45 59.97 -5.08
N LEU A 20 -12.60 59.51 -5.98
CA LEU A 20 -12.68 58.15 -6.52
C LEU A 20 -12.21 57.17 -5.43
N PRO A 21 -12.97 56.10 -5.13
CA PRO A 21 -12.48 55.04 -4.26
C PRO A 21 -11.33 54.32 -4.96
N ALA A 22 -10.15 54.30 -4.34
CA ALA A 22 -9.05 53.47 -4.79
C ALA A 22 -9.44 52.00 -4.58
N ALA A 23 -9.77 51.31 -5.68
CA ALA A 23 -9.91 49.86 -5.66
C ALA A 23 -8.54 49.26 -5.36
N ALA A 24 -8.36 48.74 -4.14
CA ALA A 24 -7.19 47.96 -3.79
C ALA A 24 -7.20 46.70 -4.67
N LEU A 25 -6.29 46.64 -5.65
CA LEU A 25 -5.95 45.40 -6.32
C LEU A 25 -5.27 44.51 -5.28
N ALA A 26 -6.02 43.57 -4.71
CA ALA A 26 -5.41 42.48 -3.98
C ALA A 26 -4.52 41.72 -4.96
N GLU A 27 -3.23 41.57 -4.63
CA GLU A 27 -2.40 40.59 -5.30
C GLU A 27 -3.09 39.23 -5.18
N PRO A 28 -3.06 38.38 -6.23
CA PRO A 28 -3.55 37.02 -6.10
C PRO A 28 -2.74 36.38 -4.98
N ALA A 29 -3.43 35.92 -3.93
CA ALA A 29 -2.79 35.18 -2.87
C ALA A 29 -1.99 34.04 -3.53
N ALA A 30 -0.69 33.96 -3.22
CA ALA A 30 0.14 32.88 -3.73
C ALA A 30 -0.55 31.58 -3.34
N ASP A 31 -0.94 30.80 -4.35
CA ASP A 31 -1.64 29.54 -4.16
C ASP A 31 -0.70 28.65 -3.34
N THR A 32 -1.00 28.47 -2.05
CA THR A 32 -0.30 27.50 -1.22
C THR A 32 -0.64 26.15 -1.79
N ALA A 33 0.22 25.69 -2.72
CA ALA A 33 0.12 24.39 -3.35
C ALA A 33 -0.19 23.38 -2.24
N ALA A 34 -1.38 22.79 -2.31
CA ALA A 34 -1.90 21.98 -1.22
C ALA A 34 -0.89 20.87 -0.94
N GLU A 35 -0.33 20.85 0.28
CA GLU A 35 0.69 19.88 0.62
C GLU A 35 0.12 18.48 0.40
N THR A 36 0.73 17.76 -0.55
CA THR A 36 0.38 16.39 -0.88
C THR A 36 0.54 15.51 0.37
N PRO A 37 -0.30 14.49 0.61
CA PRO A 37 -0.44 13.89 1.93
C PRO A 37 0.86 13.33 2.51
N LEU A 38 1.78 12.84 1.67
CA LEU A 38 3.07 12.28 2.10
C LEU A 38 4.23 13.29 2.01
N THR A 39 3.97 14.59 1.92
CA THR A 39 5.01 15.63 1.88
C THR A 39 5.94 15.49 3.08
N GLY A 40 7.25 15.40 2.81
CA GLY A 40 8.27 15.22 3.84
C GLY A 40 8.43 13.79 4.37
N LYS A 41 7.64 12.82 3.87
CA LYS A 41 7.83 11.39 4.15
C LYS A 41 8.87 10.79 3.21
N THR A 42 9.64 9.83 3.72
CA THR A 42 10.53 9.00 2.91
C THR A 42 10.10 7.53 2.99
N VAL A 43 9.98 6.86 1.85
CA VAL A 43 9.69 5.43 1.77
C VAL A 43 10.86 4.71 1.08
N PHE A 44 11.34 3.64 1.69
CA PHE A 44 12.30 2.74 1.06
C PHE A 44 11.54 1.57 0.44
N LEU A 45 11.67 1.35 -0.87
CA LEU A 45 11.14 0.16 -1.54
C LEU A 45 12.30 -0.77 -1.88
N ASP A 46 12.14 -2.05 -1.54
CA ASP A 46 13.04 -3.12 -1.93
C ASP A 46 12.31 -4.08 -2.88
N PRO A 47 12.46 -3.91 -4.21
CA PRO A 47 12.01 -4.89 -5.16
C PRO A 47 12.89 -6.14 -5.01
N GLY A 48 12.32 -7.22 -4.49
CA GLY A 48 13.02 -8.46 -4.19
C GLY A 48 13.84 -8.98 -5.37
N HIS A 49 14.94 -9.66 -5.06
CA HIS A 49 15.87 -10.27 -6.02
C HIS A 49 16.50 -9.28 -7.01
N GLN A 50 17.16 -9.79 -8.05
CA GLN A 50 18.03 -9.03 -8.95
C GLN A 50 17.92 -9.58 -10.38
N GLY A 51 18.25 -8.75 -11.37
CA GLY A 51 18.23 -9.13 -12.77
C GLY A 51 19.36 -10.08 -13.15
N THR A 52 19.19 -10.85 -14.22
CA THR A 52 20.08 -11.99 -14.54
C THR A 52 21.47 -11.62 -15.08
N ALA A 53 21.71 -10.38 -15.48
CA ALA A 53 23.01 -9.91 -16.02
C ALA A 53 23.98 -9.49 -14.89
N HIS A 54 24.25 -10.40 -13.95
CA HIS A 54 25.21 -10.22 -12.86
C HIS A 54 26.25 -11.35 -12.83
N SER A 55 27.36 -11.16 -12.11
CA SER A 55 28.44 -12.16 -11.94
C SER A 55 28.77 -12.46 -10.47
N GLU A 56 28.10 -11.76 -9.56
CA GLU A 56 28.25 -11.79 -8.12
C GLU A 56 27.81 -13.14 -7.53
N ASN A 57 28.55 -13.61 -6.52
CA ASN A 57 28.27 -14.89 -5.88
C ASN A 57 27.09 -14.78 -4.89
N LEU A 58 25.93 -15.27 -5.33
CA LEU A 58 24.69 -15.32 -4.53
C LEU A 58 24.84 -16.09 -3.21
N SER A 59 25.64 -17.16 -3.19
CA SER A 59 25.90 -17.96 -1.99
C SER A 59 27.06 -17.45 -1.13
N ARG A 60 27.56 -16.22 -1.39
CA ARG A 60 28.44 -15.52 -0.44
C ARG A 60 27.69 -15.37 0.88
N GLN A 61 28.27 -15.87 1.96
CA GLN A 61 27.63 -15.81 3.27
C GLN A 61 27.64 -14.39 3.86
N VAL A 62 26.47 -13.90 4.24
CA VAL A 62 26.20 -12.58 4.83
C VAL A 62 25.47 -12.70 6.16
N ASP A 63 25.37 -11.62 6.93
CA ASP A 63 24.68 -11.63 8.22
C ASP A 63 23.19 -12.00 8.10
N ASP A 64 22.68 -12.73 9.08
CA ASP A 64 21.26 -13.09 9.19
C ASP A 64 20.49 -12.26 10.23
N GLY A 65 21.18 -11.37 10.96
CA GLY A 65 20.61 -10.56 12.04
C GLY A 65 20.42 -11.32 13.36
N ARG A 66 20.80 -12.60 13.42
CA ARG A 66 20.69 -13.46 14.60
C ARG A 66 22.03 -14.09 15.04
N GLY A 67 23.14 -13.62 14.46
CA GLY A 67 24.49 -14.07 14.78
C GLY A 67 24.95 -15.30 13.99
N GLY A 68 24.13 -15.78 13.05
CA GLY A 68 24.51 -16.78 12.06
C GLY A 68 24.93 -16.13 10.74
N LYS A 69 24.70 -16.86 9.65
CA LYS A 69 24.91 -16.41 8.27
C LYS A 69 23.91 -17.07 7.33
N LYS A 70 23.66 -16.42 6.19
CA LYS A 70 22.91 -16.97 5.07
C LYS A 70 23.47 -16.53 3.72
N ASP A 71 22.97 -17.10 2.63
CA ASP A 71 23.27 -16.68 1.27
C ASP A 71 22.90 -15.20 1.05
N CYS A 72 23.83 -14.47 0.43
CA CYS A 72 23.72 -13.06 0.04
C CYS A 72 22.44 -12.75 -0.73
N GLN A 73 22.05 -13.63 -1.67
CA GLN A 73 20.79 -13.57 -2.40
C GLN A 73 20.41 -14.97 -2.91
N THR A 74 19.20 -15.10 -3.44
CA THR A 74 18.76 -16.21 -4.30
C THR A 74 18.34 -15.64 -5.66
N THR A 75 17.83 -16.46 -6.57
CA THR A 75 17.28 -15.97 -7.86
C THR A 75 15.83 -15.50 -7.77
N GLY A 76 15.16 -15.74 -6.65
CA GLY A 76 13.70 -15.70 -6.56
C GLY A 76 13.05 -16.89 -7.28
N MET A 77 11.72 -16.90 -7.27
CA MET A 77 10.91 -17.89 -7.97
C MET A 77 10.67 -17.55 -9.47
N THR A 78 9.98 -18.43 -10.16
CA THR A 78 9.40 -18.15 -11.49
C THR A 78 7.95 -18.63 -11.47
N SER A 79 7.05 -17.80 -11.97
CA SER A 79 5.61 -18.09 -12.00
C SER A 79 5.28 -19.23 -12.97
N GLN A 80 4.08 -19.81 -12.89
CA GLN A 80 3.61 -20.77 -13.89
C GLN A 80 3.45 -20.15 -15.29
N GLY A 81 3.29 -18.82 -15.40
CA GLY A 81 3.35 -18.08 -16.66
C GLY A 81 4.78 -17.86 -17.21
N GLY A 82 5.82 -18.21 -16.45
CA GLY A 82 7.22 -18.07 -16.84
C GLY A 82 7.85 -16.71 -16.54
N LEU A 83 7.16 -15.83 -15.79
CA LEU A 83 7.70 -14.53 -15.38
C LEU A 83 8.56 -14.70 -14.11
N ALA A 84 9.76 -14.14 -14.14
CA ALA A 84 10.69 -14.20 -13.01
C ALA A 84 10.20 -13.29 -11.86
N GLU A 85 10.38 -13.74 -10.62
CA GLU A 85 9.95 -12.98 -9.43
C GLU A 85 10.60 -11.59 -9.37
N HIS A 86 11.88 -11.46 -9.74
CA HIS A 86 12.57 -10.17 -9.75
C HIS A 86 11.85 -9.14 -10.65
N THR A 87 11.32 -9.57 -11.80
CA THR A 87 10.56 -8.71 -12.72
C THR A 87 9.16 -8.39 -12.19
N ILE A 88 8.47 -9.36 -11.58
CA ILE A 88 7.17 -9.13 -10.90
C ILE A 88 7.33 -8.07 -9.81
N ASN A 89 8.35 -8.24 -8.95
CA ASN A 89 8.66 -7.36 -7.84
C ASN A 89 9.05 -5.96 -8.33
N TRP A 90 9.84 -5.87 -9.41
CA TRP A 90 10.24 -4.62 -10.04
C TRP A 90 9.04 -3.84 -10.58
N ASP A 91 8.23 -4.46 -11.44
CA ASP A 91 7.06 -3.83 -12.06
C ASP A 91 6.09 -3.26 -11.00
N VAL A 92 5.77 -4.05 -9.97
CA VAL A 92 4.91 -3.58 -8.87
C VAL A 92 5.57 -2.43 -8.11
N SER A 93 6.87 -2.53 -7.82
CA SER A 93 7.60 -1.47 -7.12
C SER A 93 7.62 -0.15 -7.89
N GLN A 94 7.70 -0.17 -9.22
CA GLN A 94 7.69 1.04 -10.05
C GLN A 94 6.31 1.72 -10.07
N LEU A 95 5.23 0.94 -10.05
CA LEU A 95 3.86 1.45 -9.89
C LEU A 95 3.64 2.05 -8.49
N VAL A 96 4.13 1.39 -7.44
CA VAL A 96 4.10 1.90 -6.05
C VAL A 96 4.93 3.17 -5.93
N LYS A 97 6.16 3.20 -6.46
CA LYS A 97 7.05 4.38 -6.49
C LYS A 97 6.33 5.59 -7.09
N THR A 98 5.83 5.43 -8.31
CA THR A 98 5.13 6.50 -9.04
C THR A 98 3.94 7.04 -8.24
N SER A 99 3.18 6.15 -7.61
CA SER A 99 2.02 6.51 -6.79
C SER A 99 2.42 7.27 -5.52
N LEU A 100 3.45 6.81 -4.80
CA LEU A 100 3.96 7.45 -3.58
C LEU A 100 4.60 8.82 -3.86
N GLU A 101 5.36 8.95 -4.96
CA GLU A 101 5.95 10.23 -5.38
C GLU A 101 4.88 11.24 -5.81
N THR A 102 3.84 10.79 -6.51
CA THR A 102 2.66 11.64 -6.84
C THR A 102 1.94 12.13 -5.58
N LEU A 103 1.99 11.35 -4.49
CA LEU A 103 1.46 11.70 -3.17
C LEU A 103 2.44 12.50 -2.29
N GLY A 104 3.61 12.88 -2.81
CA GLY A 104 4.57 13.77 -2.15
C GLY A 104 5.70 13.09 -1.38
N ALA A 105 5.75 11.75 -1.36
CA ALA A 105 6.82 11.03 -0.68
C ALA A 105 8.12 11.05 -1.49
N LYS A 106 9.26 11.16 -0.80
CA LYS A 106 10.55 10.77 -1.38
C LYS A 106 10.64 9.25 -1.41
N VAL A 107 10.84 8.64 -2.57
CA VAL A 107 11.08 7.18 -2.67
C VAL A 107 12.56 6.89 -2.88
N VAL A 108 13.08 5.89 -2.16
CA VAL A 108 14.43 5.35 -2.33
C VAL A 108 14.29 3.87 -2.69
N LEU A 109 14.97 3.42 -3.75
CA LEU A 109 14.98 2.01 -4.16
C LEU A 109 16.24 1.29 -3.68
N SER A 110 16.12 0.01 -3.32
CA SER A 110 17.27 -0.85 -3.03
C SER A 110 18.15 -1.16 -4.26
N ARG A 111 17.54 -1.24 -5.45
CA ARG A 111 18.17 -1.43 -6.75
C ARG A 111 17.57 -0.47 -7.80
N GLN A 112 18.33 -0.16 -8.84
CA GLN A 112 17.97 0.89 -9.82
C GLN A 112 17.36 0.35 -11.12
N ASP A 113 17.45 -0.95 -11.37
CA ASP A 113 16.92 -1.63 -12.55
C ASP A 113 16.61 -3.12 -12.28
N ASP A 114 16.12 -3.81 -13.31
CA ASP A 114 15.82 -5.26 -13.31
C ASP A 114 16.75 -6.07 -14.23
N SER A 115 17.89 -5.49 -14.62
CA SER A 115 18.83 -6.10 -15.56
C SER A 115 19.99 -6.80 -14.86
N GLY A 116 20.58 -6.19 -13.83
CA GLY A 116 21.83 -6.67 -13.23
C GLY A 116 21.80 -6.77 -11.70
N TRP A 117 22.97 -6.53 -11.08
CA TRP A 117 23.18 -6.73 -9.65
C TRP A 117 22.33 -5.80 -8.77
N GLY A 118 21.61 -6.39 -7.80
CA GLY A 118 20.70 -5.67 -6.90
C GLY A 118 21.15 -5.59 -5.43
N GLY A 119 22.36 -6.05 -5.09
CA GLY A 119 22.85 -6.09 -3.72
C GLY A 119 22.36 -7.28 -2.89
N CYS A 120 23.16 -7.67 -1.89
CA CYS A 120 22.82 -8.72 -0.92
C CYS A 120 21.74 -8.28 0.07
N VAL A 121 21.09 -9.23 0.75
CA VAL A 121 20.03 -8.96 1.74
C VAL A 121 20.49 -8.07 2.92
N ASP A 122 21.74 -8.17 3.35
CA ASP A 122 22.33 -7.32 4.39
C ASP A 122 22.67 -5.91 3.88
N GLU A 123 23.16 -5.81 2.65
CA GLU A 123 23.40 -4.55 1.94
C GLU A 123 22.09 -3.77 1.72
N ARG A 124 20.99 -4.46 1.36
CA ARG A 124 19.63 -3.89 1.21
C ARG A 124 19.05 -3.42 2.54
N ALA A 125 19.15 -4.24 3.60
CA ALA A 125 18.71 -3.83 4.94
C ALA A 125 19.51 -2.62 5.45
N LYS A 126 20.82 -2.57 5.19
CA LYS A 126 21.63 -1.39 5.48
C LYS A 126 21.19 -0.16 4.68
N ALA A 127 20.90 -0.30 3.38
CA ALA A 127 20.39 0.79 2.56
C ALA A 127 19.04 1.32 3.08
N ALA A 128 18.15 0.44 3.54
CA ALA A 128 16.90 0.83 4.21
C ALA A 128 17.18 1.67 5.47
N ASN A 129 18.09 1.21 6.33
CA ASN A 129 18.47 1.89 7.58
C ASN A 129 19.12 3.26 7.34
N ASP A 130 19.96 3.38 6.31
CA ASP A 130 20.66 4.63 5.95
C ASP A 130 19.77 5.61 5.16
N SER A 131 18.63 5.17 4.61
CA SER A 131 17.79 5.95 3.68
C SER A 131 17.09 7.17 4.30
N GLY A 132 16.90 7.16 5.63
CA GLY A 132 16.04 8.09 6.36
C GLY A 132 14.53 7.82 6.19
N ALA A 133 14.13 6.62 5.79
CA ALA A 133 12.73 6.26 5.59
C ALA A 133 11.90 6.21 6.88
N ASP A 134 10.65 6.67 6.79
CA ASP A 134 9.59 6.46 7.78
C ASP A 134 9.04 5.01 7.72
N LEU A 135 9.10 4.39 6.54
CA LEU A 135 8.62 3.04 6.24
C LEU A 135 9.51 2.38 5.17
N ALA A 136 9.91 1.13 5.41
CA ALA A 136 10.49 0.26 4.41
C ALA A 136 9.45 -0.77 3.93
N ILE A 137 9.45 -1.11 2.64
CA ILE A 137 8.57 -2.12 2.03
C ILE A 137 9.42 -3.02 1.14
N SER A 138 9.60 -4.28 1.54
CA SER A 138 10.19 -5.32 0.71
C SER A 138 9.07 -6.07 -0.03
N ILE A 139 9.14 -6.09 -1.36
CA ILE A 139 8.10 -6.59 -2.26
C ILE A 139 8.60 -7.87 -2.92
N HIS A 140 7.91 -8.97 -2.65
CA HIS A 140 8.23 -10.33 -3.06
C HIS A 140 6.99 -11.09 -3.56
N ALA A 141 7.20 -12.25 -4.17
CA ALA A 141 6.14 -13.23 -4.40
C ALA A 141 6.67 -14.66 -4.21
N ASP A 142 5.94 -15.47 -3.43
CA ASP A 142 6.41 -16.76 -2.96
C ASP A 142 6.24 -17.86 -4.02
N SER A 143 6.89 -19.00 -3.84
CA SER A 143 6.58 -20.22 -4.58
C SER A 143 6.81 -21.45 -3.73
N THR A 144 5.73 -22.21 -3.47
CA THR A 144 5.83 -23.41 -2.61
C THR A 144 6.42 -24.63 -3.30
N THR A 145 6.45 -24.64 -4.65
CA THR A 145 6.90 -25.72 -5.53
C THR A 145 7.27 -25.18 -6.91
N ALA A 146 8.22 -25.79 -7.62
CA ALA A 146 8.46 -25.47 -9.04
C ALA A 146 7.26 -25.86 -9.94
N GLU A 147 6.63 -26.99 -9.62
CA GLU A 147 5.43 -27.49 -10.29
C GLU A 147 4.16 -26.77 -9.82
N ALA A 148 3.12 -26.76 -10.68
CA ALA A 148 1.82 -26.18 -10.34
C ALA A 148 1.15 -26.85 -9.12
N ASP A 149 0.80 -26.06 -8.11
CA ASP A 149 0.00 -26.47 -6.94
C ASP A 149 -1.23 -25.56 -6.77
N ALA A 150 -2.38 -26.05 -7.25
CA ALA A 150 -3.66 -25.35 -7.13
C ALA A 150 -4.18 -25.25 -5.68
N SER A 151 -3.61 -25.98 -4.72
CA SER A 151 -4.12 -26.06 -3.34
C SER A 151 -3.59 -24.97 -2.41
N ARG A 152 -2.44 -24.37 -2.73
CA ARG A 152 -1.75 -23.37 -1.89
C ARG A 152 -1.79 -22.01 -2.55
N ARG A 153 -2.47 -21.03 -1.95
CA ARG A 153 -2.58 -19.68 -2.51
C ARG A 153 -2.82 -18.62 -1.47
N GLY A 154 -2.62 -17.36 -1.86
CA GLY A 154 -2.83 -16.17 -1.06
C GLY A 154 -1.54 -15.43 -0.69
N PHE A 155 -1.72 -14.19 -0.24
CA PHE A 155 -0.65 -13.28 0.16
C PHE A 155 -0.28 -13.46 1.63
N HIS A 156 0.92 -13.04 2.03
CA HIS A 156 1.25 -12.89 3.46
C HIS A 156 2.28 -11.78 3.72
N MET A 157 2.33 -11.32 4.97
CA MET A 157 3.35 -10.40 5.46
C MET A 157 4.31 -11.18 6.36
N ILE A 158 5.61 -11.20 6.04
CA ILE A 158 6.63 -11.81 6.88
C ILE A 158 6.96 -10.84 8.03
N VAL A 159 6.85 -11.33 9.27
CA VAL A 159 7.25 -10.63 10.49
C VAL A 159 8.32 -11.44 11.22
N PRO A 160 9.29 -10.81 11.90
CA PRO A 160 10.36 -11.55 12.55
C PRO A 160 9.85 -12.29 13.79
N GLU A 161 10.43 -13.45 14.07
CA GLU A 161 10.34 -14.08 15.39
C GLU A 161 10.97 -13.15 16.45
N LEU A 162 10.24 -12.89 17.53
CA LEU A 162 10.64 -11.98 18.60
C LEU A 162 11.10 -12.77 19.84
N PRO A 163 12.15 -12.31 20.55
CA PRO A 163 12.90 -11.09 20.28
C PRO A 163 13.89 -11.23 19.11
N VAL A 164 14.19 -10.11 18.43
CA VAL A 164 15.37 -10.01 17.55
C VAL A 164 16.60 -9.67 18.42
N PRO A 165 17.80 -10.23 18.17
CA PRO A 165 18.97 -9.97 19.01
C PRO A 165 19.47 -8.52 19.02
N ASP A 166 19.30 -7.76 17.93
CA ASP A 166 19.56 -6.32 17.91
C ASP A 166 18.38 -5.55 18.55
N PRO A 167 18.59 -4.79 19.65
CA PRO A 167 17.49 -4.10 20.34
C PRO A 167 16.82 -2.97 19.54
N ALA A 168 17.52 -2.38 18.56
CA ALA A 168 16.94 -1.36 17.69
C ALA A 168 16.03 -2.00 16.64
N VAL A 169 16.44 -3.13 16.05
CA VAL A 169 15.58 -3.93 15.16
C VAL A 169 14.39 -4.49 15.92
N ASP A 170 14.61 -5.10 17.09
CA ASP A 170 13.55 -5.65 17.93
C ASP A 170 12.48 -4.60 18.25
N LYS A 171 12.90 -3.41 18.69
CA LYS A 171 12.00 -2.28 18.94
C LYS A 171 11.27 -1.81 17.67
N ALA A 172 11.96 -1.73 16.53
CA ALA A 172 11.37 -1.29 15.28
C ALA A 172 10.27 -2.25 14.82
N GLN A 173 10.54 -3.55 14.81
CA GLN A 173 9.65 -4.56 14.25
C GLN A 173 8.56 -5.03 15.24
N SER A 174 8.84 -5.14 16.54
CA SER A 174 7.82 -5.46 17.55
C SER A 174 6.77 -4.35 17.72
N GLY A 175 7.15 -3.09 17.45
CA GLY A 175 6.28 -1.94 17.47
C GLY A 175 5.74 -1.58 16.07
N LYS A 176 6.38 -0.60 15.44
CA LYS A 176 5.86 0.05 14.23
C LYS A 176 5.91 -0.83 12.97
N GLY A 177 6.85 -1.76 12.86
CA GLY A 177 6.88 -2.74 11.76
C GLY A 177 5.68 -3.71 11.78
N LEU A 178 5.31 -4.22 12.97
CA LEU A 178 4.10 -5.02 13.14
C LEU A 178 2.81 -4.22 12.90
N GLU A 179 2.78 -2.93 13.29
CA GLU A 179 1.68 -2.01 12.98
C GLU A 179 1.53 -1.81 11.47
N ALA A 180 2.61 -1.48 10.76
CA ALA A 180 2.63 -1.33 9.31
C ALA A 180 2.24 -2.62 8.57
N SER A 181 2.75 -3.77 9.03
CA SER A 181 2.44 -5.09 8.46
C SER A 181 0.95 -5.44 8.61
N ARG A 182 0.33 -5.09 9.74
CA ARG A 182 -1.13 -5.26 9.95
C ARG A 182 -1.94 -4.33 9.08
N ALA A 183 -1.59 -3.04 9.00
CA ALA A 183 -2.25 -2.08 8.13
C ALA A 183 -2.19 -2.51 6.65
N MET A 184 -1.03 -3.01 6.20
CA MET A 184 -0.86 -3.57 4.86
C MET A 184 -1.74 -4.80 4.63
N ARG A 185 -1.73 -5.75 5.57
CA ARG A 185 -2.57 -6.96 5.54
C ARG A 185 -4.05 -6.62 5.43
N ASP A 186 -4.54 -5.69 6.26
CA ASP A 186 -5.94 -5.26 6.27
C ASP A 186 -6.36 -4.64 4.94
N VAL A 187 -5.47 -3.87 4.31
CA VAL A 187 -5.69 -3.31 2.98
C VAL A 187 -5.71 -4.38 1.89
N TYR A 188 -4.82 -5.38 1.93
CA TYR A 188 -4.87 -6.52 1.01
C TYR A 188 -6.21 -7.27 1.11
N VAL A 189 -6.66 -7.58 2.33
CA VAL A 189 -7.97 -8.21 2.57
C VAL A 189 -9.12 -7.34 2.05
N LYS A 190 -9.10 -6.03 2.31
CA LYS A 190 -10.13 -5.10 1.81
C LYS A 190 -10.17 -5.02 0.28
N ASN A 191 -9.04 -5.23 -0.40
CA ASN A 191 -8.95 -5.28 -1.86
C ASN A 191 -9.23 -6.69 -2.44
N GLY A 192 -9.72 -7.63 -1.63
CA GLY A 192 -10.16 -8.96 -2.07
C GLY A 192 -9.04 -10.01 -2.19
N PHE A 193 -7.81 -9.68 -1.80
CA PHE A 193 -6.74 -10.68 -1.71
C PHE A 193 -6.99 -11.61 -0.52
N THR A 194 -6.83 -12.92 -0.74
CA THR A 194 -6.98 -13.93 0.30
C THR A 194 -5.66 -14.10 1.06
N PRO A 195 -5.65 -14.11 2.40
CA PRO A 195 -4.49 -14.56 3.17
C PRO A 195 -4.01 -15.95 2.74
N ALA A 196 -2.70 -16.15 2.73
CA ALA A 196 -2.08 -17.43 2.38
C ALA A 196 -2.58 -18.57 3.26
N ASN A 197 -2.96 -19.69 2.64
CA ASN A 197 -3.43 -20.89 3.33
C ASN A 197 -2.31 -21.93 3.60
N TYR A 198 -1.05 -21.51 3.52
CA TYR A 198 0.14 -22.37 3.55
C TYR A 198 1.24 -21.77 4.45
N ALA A 199 2.36 -22.50 4.58
CA ALA A 199 3.58 -22.08 5.30
C ALA A 199 3.37 -21.47 6.72
N GLY A 200 2.36 -21.97 7.46
CA GLY A 200 2.08 -21.55 8.83
C GLY A 200 1.48 -20.14 8.99
N VAL A 201 1.00 -19.55 7.89
CA VAL A 201 0.38 -18.22 7.90
C VAL A 201 -0.89 -18.21 8.74
N VAL A 202 -1.02 -17.20 9.60
CA VAL A 202 -2.21 -16.95 10.42
C VAL A 202 -2.71 -15.55 10.10
N GLU A 203 -3.94 -15.46 9.58
CA GLU A 203 -4.57 -14.18 9.21
C GLU A 203 -3.69 -13.32 8.28
N GLY A 204 -2.87 -13.92 7.42
CA GLY A 204 -2.00 -13.19 6.48
C GLY A 204 -0.71 -12.65 7.09
N LEU A 205 -0.35 -13.04 8.32
CA LEU A 205 0.97 -12.82 8.90
C LEU A 205 1.73 -14.14 9.00
N GLN A 206 3.05 -14.11 8.74
CA GLN A 206 3.96 -15.24 8.87
C GLN A 206 5.13 -14.88 9.79
N THR A 207 5.20 -15.49 10.97
CA THR A 207 6.34 -15.29 11.88
C THR A 207 7.52 -16.15 11.44
N ARG A 208 8.69 -15.54 11.19
CA ARG A 208 9.91 -16.26 10.76
C ARG A 208 11.18 -15.84 11.49
N GLY A 209 12.01 -16.82 11.84
CA GLY A 209 13.33 -16.62 12.43
C GLY A 209 14.46 -16.41 11.40
N ASP A 210 14.27 -16.81 10.14
CA ASP A 210 15.32 -17.04 9.14
C ASP A 210 15.40 -16.01 8.00
N VAL A 211 14.54 -14.97 8.03
CA VAL A 211 14.53 -13.89 7.04
C VAL A 211 15.32 -12.69 7.57
N ALA A 212 16.46 -12.40 6.93
CA ALA A 212 17.40 -11.39 7.40
C ALA A 212 16.89 -9.95 7.27
N GLY A 213 16.08 -9.62 6.26
CA GLY A 213 15.52 -8.27 6.08
C GLY A 213 14.83 -7.76 7.36
N PRO A 214 13.80 -8.46 7.87
CA PRO A 214 13.17 -8.13 9.16
C PRO A 214 14.08 -8.28 10.39
N ALA A 215 15.18 -9.05 10.32
CA ALA A 215 16.13 -9.21 11.42
C ALA A 215 17.30 -8.20 11.41
N LEU A 216 17.44 -7.38 10.36
CA LEU A 216 18.49 -6.38 10.17
C LEU A 216 17.97 -4.94 10.02
N THR A 217 16.67 -4.75 9.73
CA THR A 217 16.11 -3.42 9.42
C THR A 217 15.66 -2.70 10.70
N THR A 218 16.22 -1.52 10.98
CA THR A 218 15.89 -0.65 12.13
C THR A 218 14.78 0.37 11.83
N VAL A 219 14.31 0.42 10.57
CA VAL A 219 13.13 1.17 10.11
C VAL A 219 11.90 0.24 10.20
N PRO A 220 10.66 0.73 10.45
CA PRO A 220 9.46 -0.09 10.33
C PRO A 220 9.40 -0.77 8.97
N LEU A 221 9.35 -2.11 8.94
CA LEU A 221 9.37 -2.89 7.70
C LEU A 221 8.02 -3.59 7.47
N VAL A 222 7.53 -3.49 6.24
CA VAL A 222 6.58 -4.43 5.65
C VAL A 222 7.37 -5.35 4.72
N PHE A 223 7.26 -6.65 4.89
CA PHE A 223 7.80 -7.64 3.95
C PHE A 223 6.62 -8.39 3.35
N VAL A 224 6.22 -8.06 2.13
CA VAL A 224 5.01 -8.61 1.49
C VAL A 224 5.36 -9.69 0.47
N GLU A 225 4.80 -10.87 0.69
CA GLU A 225 4.70 -11.95 -0.30
C GLU A 225 3.34 -11.83 -0.99
N MET A 226 3.32 -11.39 -2.24
CA MET A 226 2.09 -10.94 -2.92
C MET A 226 1.11 -12.07 -3.24
N GLY A 227 1.61 -13.28 -3.49
CA GLY A 227 0.84 -14.48 -3.84
C GLY A 227 1.79 -15.65 -4.12
N ASN A 228 1.25 -16.85 -4.31
CA ASN A 228 2.05 -18.05 -4.61
C ASN A 228 2.19 -18.26 -6.14
N GLY A 229 3.36 -18.01 -6.70
CA GLY A 229 3.68 -18.25 -8.11
C GLY A 229 3.60 -19.72 -8.55
N SER A 230 3.56 -20.70 -7.63
CA SER A 230 3.24 -22.09 -7.96
C SER A 230 1.74 -22.35 -8.15
N ASN A 231 0.89 -21.42 -7.73
CA ASN A 231 -0.55 -21.53 -7.89
C ASN A 231 -1.04 -20.91 -9.22
N PRO A 232 -1.84 -21.61 -10.04
CA PRO A 232 -2.33 -21.06 -11.30
C PRO A 232 -3.15 -19.76 -11.17
N GLU A 233 -3.92 -19.58 -10.08
CA GLU A 233 -4.74 -18.36 -9.90
C GLU A 233 -3.87 -17.16 -9.49
N ASP A 234 -2.99 -17.34 -8.50
CA ASP A 234 -2.09 -16.26 -8.07
C ASP A 234 -1.04 -15.95 -9.16
N SER A 235 -0.50 -16.96 -9.86
CA SER A 235 0.37 -16.76 -11.04
C SER A 235 -0.32 -15.89 -12.08
N ALA A 236 -1.55 -16.21 -12.47
CA ALA A 236 -2.28 -15.40 -13.46
C ALA A 236 -2.48 -13.93 -13.01
N VAL A 237 -2.62 -13.67 -11.71
CA VAL A 237 -2.63 -12.31 -11.15
C VAL A 237 -1.25 -11.66 -11.28
N LEU A 238 -0.18 -12.30 -10.78
CA LEU A 238 1.19 -11.78 -10.78
C LEU A 238 1.74 -11.55 -12.21
N ASP A 239 1.38 -12.42 -13.15
CA ASP A 239 1.79 -12.36 -14.56
C ASP A 239 1.04 -11.27 -15.35
N SER A 240 -0.18 -10.92 -14.92
CA SER A 240 -0.98 -9.87 -15.55
C SER A 240 -0.63 -8.46 -15.06
N LEU A 241 -0.67 -7.47 -15.96
CA LEU A 241 -0.52 -6.07 -15.59
C LEU A 241 -1.67 -5.60 -14.67
N ASP A 242 -2.90 -6.06 -14.91
CA ASP A 242 -4.07 -5.81 -14.05
C ASP A 242 -3.83 -6.25 -12.60
N GLY A 243 -3.23 -7.42 -12.41
CA GLY A 243 -2.94 -7.97 -11.09
C GLY A 243 -1.78 -7.26 -10.42
N ARG A 244 -0.69 -6.98 -11.15
CA ARG A 244 0.41 -6.13 -10.64
C ARG A 244 -0.08 -4.73 -10.24
N LEU A 245 -1.00 -4.14 -11.00
CA LEU A 245 -1.66 -2.88 -10.65
C LEU A 245 -2.52 -3.00 -9.38
N LYS A 246 -3.31 -4.08 -9.21
CA LYS A 246 -4.08 -4.33 -7.98
C LYS A 246 -3.17 -4.48 -6.76
N HIS A 247 -2.04 -5.18 -6.88
CA HIS A 247 -1.03 -5.24 -5.81
C HIS A 247 -0.44 -3.86 -5.51
N ALA A 248 -0.05 -3.09 -6.53
CA ALA A 248 0.50 -1.75 -6.35
C ALA A 248 -0.48 -0.77 -5.66
N ILE A 249 -1.79 -0.86 -5.98
CA ILE A 249 -2.85 -0.09 -5.31
C ILE A 249 -2.97 -0.49 -3.84
N ALA A 250 -2.95 -1.80 -3.54
CA ALA A 250 -3.01 -2.29 -2.16
C ALA A 250 -1.77 -1.87 -1.35
N ILE A 251 -0.56 -2.01 -1.92
CA ILE A 251 0.70 -1.62 -1.28
C ILE A 251 0.73 -0.11 -1.01
N THR A 252 0.39 0.71 -2.00
CA THR A 252 0.37 2.18 -1.86
C THR A 252 -0.66 2.60 -0.80
N THR A 253 -1.86 2.01 -0.82
CA THR A 253 -2.92 2.34 0.15
C THR A 253 -2.52 1.95 1.58
N GLY A 254 -1.87 0.79 1.78
CA GLY A 254 -1.37 0.37 3.10
C GLY A 254 -0.25 1.28 3.61
N ALA A 255 0.67 1.68 2.73
CA ALA A 255 1.74 2.64 3.06
C ALA A 255 1.17 4.01 3.43
N VAL A 256 0.21 4.54 2.67
CA VAL A 256 -0.45 5.82 2.95
C VAL A 256 -1.16 5.79 4.30
N ASN A 257 -1.96 4.75 4.58
CA ASN A 257 -2.70 4.65 5.85
C ASN A 257 -1.73 4.69 7.04
N PHE A 258 -0.68 3.87 7.02
CA PHE A 258 0.33 3.84 8.08
C PHE A 258 1.06 5.18 8.27
N LEU A 259 1.51 5.81 7.17
CA LEU A 259 2.28 7.06 7.23
C LEU A 259 1.44 8.27 7.66
N MET A 260 0.12 8.26 7.38
CA MET A 260 -0.81 9.31 7.75
C MET A 260 -1.34 9.16 9.18
N GLU A 261 -1.67 7.94 9.62
CA GLU A 261 -2.14 7.69 10.99
C GLU A 261 -1.05 7.94 12.05
N GLY A 262 0.23 7.88 11.66
CA GLY A 262 1.36 8.34 12.47
C GLY A 262 1.44 9.86 12.70
N GLY A 263 0.62 10.68 12.03
CA GLY A 263 0.69 12.15 12.07
C GLY A 263 -0.15 12.83 13.16
N THR A 264 -1.13 12.16 13.77
CA THR A 264 -2.07 12.79 14.71
C THR A 264 -2.32 11.99 15.99
N VAL A 265 -1.54 12.29 17.03
CA VAL A 265 -1.94 12.05 18.44
C VAL A 265 -1.93 13.37 19.23
N ALA A 266 -2.76 14.30 18.78
CA ALA A 266 -3.30 15.33 19.66
C ALA A 266 -4.32 14.67 20.60
N SER A 267 -3.85 14.27 21.78
CA SER A 267 -4.66 13.62 22.81
C SER A 267 -5.87 14.48 23.20
N THR A 268 -7.07 14.01 22.89
CA THR A 268 -8.30 14.56 23.46
C THR A 268 -8.47 13.99 24.87
N PRO A 269 -8.70 14.81 25.91
CA PRO A 269 -8.94 14.31 27.26
C PRO A 269 -10.22 13.46 27.30
N ALA A 270 -10.14 12.27 27.89
CA ALA A 270 -11.32 11.46 28.15
C ALA A 270 -12.20 12.15 29.22
N THR A 271 -13.28 12.79 28.79
CA THR A 271 -14.32 13.26 29.71
C THR A 271 -14.95 12.06 30.39
N GLY A 272 -14.87 12.00 31.72
CA GLY A 272 -15.29 10.83 32.47
C GLY A 272 -16.80 10.58 32.44
N THR A 273 -17.19 9.34 32.72
CA THR A 273 -18.52 9.01 33.24
C THR A 273 -18.36 7.86 34.22
N ASP A 274 -18.84 8.04 35.45
CA ASP A 274 -18.74 7.05 36.52
C ASP A 274 -19.52 5.77 36.21
N ALA A 275 -18.92 4.61 36.49
CA ALA A 275 -19.61 3.34 36.59
C ALA A 275 -18.91 2.37 37.57
N THR A 276 -19.19 2.58 38.86
CA THR A 276 -19.35 1.56 39.92
C THR A 276 -18.40 0.35 39.94
N THR A 277 -17.47 0.39 40.90
CA THR A 277 -16.72 -0.76 41.42
C THR A 277 -17.57 -2.01 41.64
N THR A 278 -17.13 -3.16 41.09
CA THR A 278 -17.47 -4.48 41.65
C THR A 278 -16.22 -5.35 41.65
N THR A 279 -15.65 -5.53 42.84
CA THR A 279 -14.54 -6.46 43.09
C THR A 279 -15.02 -7.90 42.96
N THR A 280 -14.34 -8.73 42.18
CA THR A 280 -14.37 -10.19 42.37
C THR A 280 -13.00 -10.79 42.06
N THR A 281 -12.41 -11.41 43.07
CA THR A 281 -11.12 -12.11 43.01
C THR A 281 -11.20 -13.32 42.08
N THR A 282 -10.19 -13.53 41.23
CA THR A 282 -9.99 -14.81 40.53
C THR A 282 -8.64 -15.39 40.90
N ALA A 283 -8.65 -16.64 41.38
CA ALA A 283 -7.46 -17.39 41.72
C ALA A 283 -7.35 -18.63 40.81
N ALA A 284 -6.11 -18.93 40.43
CA ALA A 284 -5.55 -20.23 40.02
C ALA A 284 -6.25 -21.11 38.97
N ALA A 285 -5.43 -21.67 38.07
CA ALA A 285 -5.79 -22.73 37.14
C ALA A 285 -6.17 -24.06 37.84
N PRO A 286 -6.64 -25.05 37.06
CA PRO A 286 -5.73 -26.20 36.93
C PRO A 286 -5.59 -26.79 35.52
N THR A 287 -4.50 -27.54 35.41
CA THR A 287 -4.03 -28.44 34.36
C THR A 287 -5.08 -29.43 33.83
N THR A 288 -4.95 -29.84 32.56
CA THR A 288 -5.58 -31.06 32.02
C THR A 288 -4.52 -32.02 31.46
N THR A 289 -4.72 -33.31 31.68
CA THR A 289 -3.85 -34.41 31.24
C THR A 289 -4.55 -35.23 30.15
N ALA A 290 -3.78 -35.76 29.18
CA ALA A 290 -4.27 -36.52 28.03
C ALA A 290 -4.87 -37.90 28.38
N THR A 291 -5.66 -38.49 27.46
CA THR A 291 -5.61 -39.92 27.03
C THR A 291 -6.53 -40.23 25.82
N ALA A 292 -5.91 -40.73 24.74
CA ALA A 292 -6.29 -41.76 23.72
C ALA A 292 -7.75 -42.11 23.25
N VAL A 293 -7.92 -42.24 21.92
CA VAL A 293 -8.36 -43.43 21.09
C VAL A 293 -9.70 -44.17 21.38
N GLU A 294 -10.56 -44.57 20.40
CA GLU A 294 -10.73 -44.17 18.98
C GLU A 294 -12.18 -44.39 18.39
N PRO A 295 -12.62 -45.49 17.69
CA PRO A 295 -13.54 -45.29 16.55
C PRO A 295 -14.96 -45.88 16.64
N ALA A 296 -15.91 -45.27 15.90
CA ALA A 296 -17.05 -45.98 15.27
C ALA A 296 -17.71 -45.16 14.13
N THR A 297 -18.00 -45.85 13.02
CA THR A 297 -18.84 -45.43 11.87
C THR A 297 -19.81 -46.58 11.52
N PRO A 298 -20.77 -46.43 10.58
CA PRO A 298 -21.64 -45.31 10.24
C PRO A 298 -23.14 -45.70 10.28
N SER A 299 -24.07 -44.75 10.12
CA SER A 299 -25.45 -45.10 9.74
C SER A 299 -26.21 -43.98 9.01
N THR A 300 -26.93 -44.38 7.97
CA THR A 300 -28.03 -43.67 7.28
C THR A 300 -29.18 -44.70 7.20
N PRO A 301 -30.48 -44.31 7.12
CA PRO A 301 -31.02 -43.82 5.84
C PRO A 301 -32.24 -42.86 5.89
N SER A 302 -32.64 -42.42 4.69
CA SER A 302 -34.02 -42.07 4.27
C SER A 302 -34.66 -40.73 4.66
N THR A 303 -34.51 -39.78 3.74
CA THR A 303 -35.58 -38.97 3.09
C THR A 303 -36.96 -38.86 3.77
N LYS A 304 -37.41 -37.62 3.98
CA LYS A 304 -38.81 -37.24 3.78
C LYS A 304 -38.96 -35.79 3.28
N THR A 305 -39.57 -35.64 2.11
CA THR A 305 -39.79 -34.35 1.45
C THR A 305 -41.08 -33.69 1.96
N THR A 306 -41.01 -32.45 2.45
CA THR A 306 -42.20 -31.59 2.65
C THR A 306 -41.89 -30.14 2.34
N THR A 307 -42.50 -29.62 1.27
CA THR A 307 -42.43 -28.22 0.84
C THR A 307 -43.52 -27.35 1.49
N LYS A 308 -43.15 -26.22 2.09
CA LYS A 308 -44.00 -25.02 2.28
C LYS A 308 -43.13 -23.75 2.36
N PRO A 309 -43.69 -22.55 2.11
CA PRO A 309 -42.93 -21.43 1.54
C PRO A 309 -42.27 -20.51 2.58
N ALA A 310 -41.26 -19.77 2.12
CA ALA A 310 -40.64 -18.68 2.87
C ALA A 310 -41.60 -17.48 3.07
N PRO A 311 -41.53 -16.78 4.22
CA PRO A 311 -42.10 -15.44 4.39
C PRO A 311 -41.20 -14.38 3.71
N PRO A 312 -41.73 -13.19 3.37
CA PRO A 312 -41.02 -12.20 2.57
C PRO A 312 -39.93 -11.45 3.35
N SER A 313 -38.90 -11.01 2.62
CA SER A 313 -37.79 -10.20 3.12
C SER A 313 -38.26 -8.88 3.75
N ALA A 314 -37.77 -8.60 4.96
CA ALA A 314 -37.85 -7.26 5.56
C ALA A 314 -36.58 -6.47 5.21
N THR A 315 -36.73 -5.40 4.43
CA THR A 315 -35.65 -4.47 4.11
C THR A 315 -35.31 -3.64 5.35
N THR A 316 -34.23 -3.97 6.06
CA THR A 316 -33.62 -3.06 7.04
C THR A 316 -32.52 -2.25 6.37
N THR A 317 -32.78 -0.96 6.16
CA THR A 317 -31.80 0.00 5.65
C THR A 317 -30.74 0.25 6.71
N GLU A 318 -29.68 -0.56 6.71
CA GLU A 318 -28.53 -0.33 7.57
C GLU A 318 -27.72 0.86 7.03
N LYS A 319 -27.52 1.85 7.89
CA LYS A 319 -26.83 3.10 7.54
C LYS A 319 -25.33 2.82 7.43
N ALA A 320 -24.83 2.69 6.21
CA ALA A 320 -23.41 2.51 5.95
C ALA A 320 -22.55 3.57 6.67
N ALA A 321 -21.56 3.10 7.43
CA ALA A 321 -20.46 3.92 7.91
C ALA A 321 -19.50 4.23 6.74
N PRO A 322 -18.74 5.35 6.78
CA PRO A 322 -18.00 5.83 5.61
C PRO A 322 -16.75 4.97 5.30
N ALA A 323 -16.92 3.94 4.47
CA ALA A 323 -15.85 3.03 4.07
C ALA A 323 -15.07 3.47 2.80
N ASP A 324 -15.60 4.47 2.08
CA ASP A 324 -15.14 4.86 0.73
C ASP A 324 -14.07 5.96 0.72
N ALA A 325 -13.82 6.65 1.84
CA ALA A 325 -12.99 7.85 1.88
C ALA A 325 -11.57 7.63 1.34
N GLY A 326 -10.87 6.57 1.77
CA GLY A 326 -9.48 6.32 1.39
C GLY A 326 -9.28 5.98 -0.10
N LEU A 327 -10.08 5.06 -0.66
CA LEU A 327 -10.02 4.73 -2.09
C LEU A 327 -10.45 5.93 -2.94
N SER A 328 -11.51 6.64 -2.54
CA SER A 328 -11.96 7.85 -3.22
C SER A 328 -10.89 8.93 -3.18
N GLN A 329 -10.17 9.12 -2.06
CA GLN A 329 -9.08 10.11 -1.97
C GLN A 329 -7.88 9.72 -2.84
N VAL A 330 -7.48 8.45 -2.89
CA VAL A 330 -6.39 8.01 -3.79
C VAL A 330 -6.77 8.24 -5.25
N LEU A 331 -7.99 7.87 -5.69
CA LEU A 331 -8.43 8.14 -7.06
C LEU A 331 -8.59 9.65 -7.35
N VAL A 332 -9.10 10.45 -6.41
CA VAL A 332 -9.21 11.91 -6.55
C VAL A 332 -7.82 12.58 -6.60
N LEU A 333 -6.83 12.07 -5.88
CA LEU A 333 -5.45 12.58 -5.93
C LEU A 333 -4.72 12.18 -7.22
N LEU A 334 -5.10 11.07 -7.85
CA LEU A 334 -4.61 10.65 -9.17
C LEU A 334 -5.40 11.27 -10.34
N GLN A 335 -6.52 11.94 -10.08
CA GLN A 335 -7.36 12.60 -11.09
C GLN A 335 -6.57 13.59 -12.00
N PRO A 336 -5.65 14.44 -11.50
CA PRO A 336 -4.90 15.37 -12.36
C PRO A 336 -3.93 14.64 -13.30
N LEU A 337 -3.37 13.51 -12.87
CA LEU A 337 -2.52 12.65 -13.70
C LEU A 337 -3.35 11.97 -14.80
N LEU A 338 -4.54 11.47 -14.46
CA LEU A 338 -5.49 10.94 -15.43
C LEU A 338 -5.92 12.03 -16.44
N GLU A 339 -6.18 13.26 -16.00
CA GLU A 339 -6.57 14.37 -16.86
C GLU A 339 -5.45 14.84 -17.79
N GLN A 340 -4.20 14.95 -17.31
CA GLN A 340 -3.03 15.27 -18.16
C GLN A 340 -2.75 14.19 -19.22
N LEU A 341 -3.14 12.94 -18.96
CA LEU A 341 -3.07 11.82 -19.91
C LEU A 341 -4.29 11.72 -20.84
N GLY A 342 -5.23 12.67 -20.78
CA GLY A 342 -6.44 12.70 -21.61
C GLY A 342 -7.60 11.83 -21.13
N LEU A 343 -7.53 11.34 -19.88
CA LEU A 343 -8.42 10.31 -19.31
C LEU A 343 -9.45 10.85 -18.30
N GLY A 344 -9.67 12.16 -18.25
CA GLY A 344 -10.65 12.79 -17.33
C GLY A 344 -12.10 12.31 -17.50
N GLY A 345 -12.45 11.71 -18.64
CA GLY A 345 -13.80 11.16 -18.90
C GLY A 345 -14.08 9.77 -18.32
N PHE A 346 -13.08 9.11 -17.71
CA PHE A 346 -13.16 7.70 -17.33
C PHE A 346 -13.56 7.44 -15.87
N THR A 347 -14.06 8.46 -15.15
CA THR A 347 -14.56 8.33 -13.76
C THR A 347 -15.68 7.29 -13.59
N GLY A 348 -16.48 7.03 -14.64
CA GLY A 348 -17.48 5.94 -14.67
C GLY A 348 -16.94 4.57 -15.11
N LEU A 349 -15.67 4.49 -15.54
CA LEU A 349 -14.98 3.29 -16.01
C LEU A 349 -13.85 2.86 -15.06
N ALA A 350 -13.83 3.38 -13.82
CA ALA A 350 -12.98 2.89 -12.74
C ALA A 350 -13.70 1.88 -11.83
N THR A 351 -14.66 1.12 -12.37
CA THR A 351 -15.24 -0.04 -11.68
C THR A 351 -14.33 -1.26 -11.81
N GLY A 352 -14.48 -2.24 -10.92
CA GLY A 352 -13.63 -3.46 -10.92
C GLY A 352 -13.67 -4.27 -12.23
N GLU A 353 -14.68 -4.04 -13.07
CA GLU A 353 -14.85 -4.66 -14.40
C GLU A 353 -13.99 -4.01 -15.51
N ASN A 354 -13.49 -2.79 -15.28
CA ASN A 354 -12.82 -1.96 -16.29
C ASN A 354 -11.33 -1.68 -15.99
N LEU A 355 -10.78 -2.23 -14.90
CA LEU A 355 -9.36 -2.17 -14.58
C LEU A 355 -8.47 -2.61 -15.75
N GLY A 356 -8.92 -3.58 -16.56
CA GLY A 356 -8.22 -4.03 -17.76
C GLY A 356 -8.13 -2.99 -18.87
N LEU A 357 -9.08 -2.05 -19.01
CA LEU A 357 -8.93 -0.95 -19.97
C LEU A 357 -7.89 0.06 -19.48
N VAL A 358 -7.90 0.39 -18.19
CA VAL A 358 -6.94 1.32 -17.57
C VAL A 358 -5.51 0.75 -17.63
N SER A 359 -5.38 -0.55 -17.33
CA SER A 359 -4.15 -1.33 -17.40
C SER A 359 -3.56 -1.39 -18.82
N ASN A 360 -4.34 -1.85 -19.82
CA ASN A 360 -3.88 -1.89 -21.23
C ASN A 360 -3.45 -0.50 -21.75
N LEU A 361 -4.12 0.56 -21.29
CA LEU A 361 -3.81 1.94 -21.67
C LEU A 361 -2.53 2.48 -21.02
N LEU A 362 -2.29 2.16 -19.74
CA LEU A 362 -1.02 2.41 -19.05
C LEU A 362 0.13 1.63 -19.70
N SER A 363 -0.10 0.37 -20.12
CA SER A 363 0.89 -0.44 -20.83
C SER A 363 1.28 0.16 -22.17
N GLY A 364 0.30 0.52 -23.01
CA GLY A 364 0.57 1.16 -24.30
C GLY A 364 1.26 2.54 -24.16
N LEU A 365 1.00 3.27 -23.07
CA LEU A 365 1.72 4.51 -22.75
C LEU A 365 3.17 4.24 -22.34
N LEU A 366 3.43 3.19 -21.55
CA LEU A 366 4.77 2.80 -21.13
C LEU A 366 5.61 2.27 -22.31
N GLU A 367 5.00 1.50 -23.22
CA GLU A 367 5.63 1.09 -24.48
C GLU A 367 5.94 2.29 -25.39
N ALA A 368 5.04 3.27 -25.50
CA ALA A 368 5.28 4.48 -26.27
C ALA A 368 6.41 5.37 -25.69
N LEU A 369 6.49 5.47 -24.36
CA LEU A 369 7.54 6.23 -23.66
C LEU A 369 8.91 5.53 -23.74
N THR A 370 8.95 4.19 -23.63
CA THR A 370 10.19 3.42 -23.78
C THR A 370 10.68 3.39 -25.23
N ALA A 371 9.78 3.36 -26.22
CA ALA A 371 10.16 3.50 -27.64
C ALA A 371 10.80 4.86 -27.95
N GLN A 372 10.29 5.96 -27.39
CA GLN A 372 10.90 7.30 -27.57
C GLN A 372 12.23 7.47 -26.82
N GLY A 373 12.49 6.64 -25.80
CA GLY A 373 13.79 6.58 -25.13
C GLY A 373 14.89 5.86 -25.92
N ALA A 374 14.55 5.13 -26.99
CA ALA A 374 15.49 4.34 -27.78
C ALA A 374 16.01 5.04 -29.06
N GLU A 375 15.51 6.24 -29.39
CA GLU A 375 15.90 7.02 -30.58
C GLU A 375 16.77 8.27 -30.28
N ASN A 376 17.35 8.39 -29.07
CA ASN A 376 18.29 9.46 -28.68
C ASN A 376 19.66 8.93 -28.23
#